data_AF-A0A8E0M768-F1
#
_entry.id   AF-A0A8E0M768-F1
#
_cell.length_a   1.000
_cell.length_b   1.000
_cell.length_c   1.000
_cell.angle_alpha   90.00
_cell.angle_beta   90.00
_cell.angle_gamma   90.00
#
_symmetry.space_group_name_H-M   'P 1'
#
loop_
_entity.id
_entity.type
_entity.pdbx_description
1 polymer ?
#
loop_
_entity_poly.entity_id
_entity_poly.type
_entity_poly.pdbx_seq_one_letter_code
_entity_poly.pdbx_strand_id
1 'polypeptide(L)'
;VSKANATTEKVNKKHEKITFKRLLNGILDAISNSLTPVIGGLAMAGLFLALLNLLTVSHLVTQGSQTYRLLYLMGNSLFYFLPFLVAFGASRYFKTDTILSLILAGIMMQPDFAKMVSTGGGIHLFGLPVAAVDYSTSLIPILITVWVQSLLEKVVDSSRNE
;
A
#
# COMPACT_ATOMS: atom_id res chain seq x y z
N VAL A 1 5.05 -49.20 35.45
CA VAL A 1 5.35 -47.94 36.17
C VAL A 1 6.12 -47.05 35.19
N SER A 2 5.41 -46.19 34.47
CA SER A 2 5.45 -44.71 34.62
C SER A 2 6.38 -44.11 33.56
N LYS A 3 5.90 -43.72 32.37
CA LYS A 3 5.28 -42.41 32.11
C LYS A 3 5.87 -41.33 33.03
N ALA A 4 6.78 -40.51 32.51
CA ALA A 4 7.06 -39.18 33.03
C ALA A 4 7.61 -38.29 31.90
N ASN A 5 6.75 -37.35 31.49
CA ASN A 5 7.15 -35.97 31.18
C ASN A 5 7.77 -35.66 29.82
N ALA A 6 7.03 -36.05 28.78
CA ALA A 6 6.68 -35.10 27.73
C ALA A 6 5.81 -33.97 28.34
N THR A 7 6.44 -32.95 28.91
CA THR A 7 5.74 -31.81 29.51
C THR A 7 5.83 -30.64 28.55
N THR A 8 4.73 -30.45 27.82
CA THR A 8 4.05 -29.15 27.69
C THR A 8 4.90 -27.94 27.36
N GLU A 9 4.96 -27.62 26.06
CA GLU A 9 4.76 -26.23 25.66
C GLU A 9 3.54 -26.20 24.74
N LYS A 10 2.38 -25.99 25.38
CA LYS A 10 1.12 -25.79 24.67
C LYS A 10 1.25 -24.49 23.89
N VAL A 11 1.37 -24.61 22.57
CA VAL A 11 1.14 -23.52 21.60
C VAL A 11 -0.27 -22.97 21.86
N ASN A 12 -0.31 -21.91 22.66
CA ASN A 12 -1.52 -21.22 23.06
C ASN A 12 -2.06 -20.45 21.84
N LYS A 13 -2.90 -21.15 21.07
CA LYS A 13 -3.67 -20.62 19.95
C LYS A 13 -4.74 -19.67 20.51
N LYS A 14 -4.33 -18.45 20.86
CA LYS A 14 -5.24 -17.42 21.38
C LYS A 14 -6.12 -16.91 20.25
N HIS A 15 -7.35 -17.41 20.22
CA HIS A 15 -8.44 -16.95 19.36
C HIS A 15 -8.90 -15.56 19.85
N GLU A 16 -8.10 -14.54 19.57
CA GLU A 16 -8.35 -13.17 20.07
C GLU A 16 -9.08 -12.34 19.01
N LYS A 17 -10.20 -11.73 19.43
CA LYS A 17 -11.14 -10.92 18.63
C LYS A 17 -10.45 -10.08 17.55
N ILE A 18 -11.10 -9.92 16.39
CA ILE A 18 -10.66 -9.06 15.28
C ILE A 18 -10.69 -7.60 15.76
N THR A 19 -9.67 -7.20 16.51
CA THR A 19 -9.51 -5.87 17.07
C THR A 19 -8.73 -5.02 16.07
N PHE A 20 -9.05 -3.73 15.94
CA PHE A 20 -8.35 -2.77 15.07
C PHE A 20 -6.82 -2.86 15.17
N LYS A 21 -6.28 -3.19 16.36
CA LYS A 21 -4.85 -3.48 16.58
C LYS A 21 -4.32 -4.69 15.79
N ARG A 22 -5.06 -5.81 15.68
CA ARG A 22 -4.63 -6.96 14.86
C ARG A 22 -4.68 -6.62 13.37
N LEU A 23 -5.67 -5.83 12.96
CA LEU A 23 -5.80 -5.35 11.58
C LEU A 23 -4.62 -4.44 11.22
N LEU A 24 -4.34 -3.46 12.08
CA LEU A 24 -3.21 -2.55 11.94
C LEU A 24 -1.88 -3.31 11.98
N ASN A 25 -1.69 -4.26 12.89
CA ASN A 25 -0.47 -5.05 12.93
C ASN A 25 -0.28 -5.90 11.68
N GLY A 26 -1.32 -6.56 11.16
CA GLY A 26 -1.23 -7.32 9.90
C GLY A 26 -0.92 -6.43 8.68
N ILE A 27 -1.46 -5.20 8.68
CA ILE A 27 -1.16 -4.17 7.66
C ILE A 27 0.29 -3.67 7.81
N LEU A 28 0.75 -3.38 9.03
CA LEU A 28 2.12 -2.96 9.32
C LEU A 28 3.14 -4.08 9.01
N ASP A 29 2.78 -5.33 9.25
CA ASP A 29 3.58 -6.50 8.89
C ASP A 29 3.64 -6.69 7.37
N ALA A 30 2.52 -6.48 6.66
CA ALA A 30 2.48 -6.49 5.20
C ALA A 30 3.33 -5.36 4.61
N ILE A 31 3.26 -4.14 5.18
CA ILE A 31 4.13 -3.02 4.81
C ILE A 31 5.59 -3.41 5.04
N SER A 32 5.94 -3.87 6.24
CA SER A 32 7.33 -4.18 6.61
C SER A 32 7.95 -5.24 5.71
N ASN A 33 7.19 -6.29 5.37
CA ASN A 33 7.62 -7.32 4.43
C ASN A 33 7.69 -6.80 2.99
N SER A 34 6.74 -5.96 2.56
CA SER A 34 6.72 -5.37 1.22
C SER A 34 7.83 -4.36 0.99
N LEU A 35 8.25 -3.64 2.02
CA LEU A 35 9.25 -2.59 1.94
C LEU A 35 10.66 -3.14 1.95
N THR A 36 10.90 -4.35 2.46
CA THR A 36 12.25 -4.96 2.53
C THR A 36 13.03 -4.87 1.21
N PRO A 37 12.47 -5.26 0.03
CA PRO A 37 13.14 -5.08 -1.26
C PRO A 37 13.14 -3.63 -1.79
N VAL A 38 12.31 -2.75 -1.24
CA VAL A 38 12.09 -1.37 -1.69
C VAL A 38 12.92 -0.36 -0.90
N ILE A 39 13.40 -0.70 0.31
CA ILE A 39 14.18 0.19 1.20
C ILE A 39 15.38 0.80 0.47
N GLY A 40 16.14 0.00 -0.28
CA GLY A 40 17.28 0.51 -1.04
C GLY A 40 16.89 1.54 -2.10
N GLY A 41 15.79 1.30 -2.81
CA GLY A 41 15.23 2.26 -3.76
C GLY A 41 14.74 3.54 -3.07
N LEU A 42 14.05 3.42 -1.94
CA LEU A 42 13.52 4.56 -1.18
C LEU A 42 14.63 5.46 -0.65
N ALA A 43 15.72 4.87 -0.17
CA ALA A 43 16.90 5.63 0.25
C ALA A 43 17.49 6.44 -0.91
N MET A 44 17.63 5.82 -2.10
CA MET A 44 18.12 6.51 -3.29
C MET A 44 17.19 7.63 -3.76
N ALA A 45 15.88 7.37 -3.79
CA ALA A 45 14.88 8.38 -4.19
C ALA A 45 14.87 9.57 -3.22
N GLY A 46 14.95 9.30 -1.91
CA GLY A 46 15.02 10.34 -0.88
C GLY A 46 16.30 11.20 -1.00
N LEU A 47 17.46 10.56 -1.19
CA LEU A 47 18.73 11.26 -1.39
C LEU A 47 18.73 12.10 -2.67
N PHE A 48 18.14 11.59 -3.75
CA PHE A 48 18.01 12.32 -5.01
C PHE A 48 17.11 13.56 -4.87
N LEU A 49 15.97 13.45 -4.17
CA LEU A 49 15.11 14.59 -3.86
C LEU A 49 15.82 15.63 -2.97
N ALA A 50 16.57 15.17 -1.97
CA ALA A 50 17.34 16.05 -1.09
C ALA A 50 18.42 16.81 -1.87
N LEU A 51 19.13 16.13 -2.78
CA LEU A 51 20.12 16.75 -3.65
C LEU A 51 19.48 17.78 -4.60
N LEU A 52 18.33 17.45 -5.20
CA LEU A 52 17.58 18.39 -6.05
C LEU A 52 17.15 19.63 -5.26
N ASN A 53 16.65 19.46 -4.04
CA ASN A 53 16.29 20.56 -3.16
C ASN A 53 17.50 21.41 -2.79
N LEU A 54 18.67 20.81 -2.57
CA LEU A 54 19.90 21.56 -2.31
C LEU A 54 20.35 22.40 -3.52
N LEU A 55 20.30 21.83 -4.73
CA LEU A 55 20.55 22.55 -6.00
C LEU A 55 19.57 23.71 -6.24
N THR A 56 18.37 23.56 -5.69
CA THR A 56 17.32 24.56 -5.79
C THR A 56 17.57 25.72 -4.83
N VAL A 57 18.01 25.42 -3.60
CA VAL A 57 18.38 26.43 -2.59
C VAL A 57 19.65 27.18 -3.00
N SER A 58 20.59 26.53 -3.69
CA SER A 58 21.79 27.19 -4.22
C SER A 58 21.56 28.00 -5.51
N HIS A 59 20.31 28.17 -5.93
CA HIS A 59 19.90 28.88 -7.15
C HIS A 59 20.46 28.32 -8.47
N LEU A 60 21.07 27.12 -8.47
CA LEU A 60 21.53 26.44 -9.69
C LEU A 60 20.36 25.96 -10.55
N VAL A 61 19.25 25.62 -9.91
CA VAL A 61 18.01 25.18 -10.56
C VAL A 61 16.85 26.00 -10.02
N THR A 62 16.17 26.75 -10.88
CA THR A 62 15.01 27.56 -10.48
C THR A 62 13.80 26.67 -10.20
N GLN A 63 13.15 26.86 -9.05
CA GLN A 63 11.86 26.23 -8.76
C GLN A 63 10.84 26.58 -9.86
N GLY A 64 10.23 25.55 -10.44
CA GLY A 64 9.24 25.73 -11.50
C GLY A 64 9.78 25.73 -12.93
N SER A 65 11.11 25.69 -13.13
CA SER A 65 11.68 25.41 -14.45
C SER A 65 11.26 24.02 -14.94
N GLN A 66 11.09 23.86 -16.26
CA GLN A 66 10.79 22.56 -16.87
C GLN A 66 11.83 21.50 -16.46
N THR A 67 13.10 21.88 -16.36
CA THR A 67 14.19 21.02 -15.90
C THR A 67 13.98 20.57 -14.46
N TYR A 68 13.64 21.48 -13.55
CA TYR A 68 13.33 21.13 -12.16
C TYR A 68 12.19 20.11 -12.08
N ARG A 69 11.12 20.34 -12.84
CA ARG A 69 9.94 19.48 -12.81
C ARG A 69 10.22 18.08 -13.35
N LEU A 70 11.09 17.97 -14.36
CA LEU A 70 11.54 16.69 -14.90
C LEU A 70 12.37 15.92 -13.87
N LEU A 71 13.37 16.58 -13.26
CA LEU A 71 14.19 15.97 -12.22
C LEU A 71 13.35 15.57 -11.01
N TYR A 72 12.45 16.45 -10.55
CA TYR A 72 11.53 16.16 -9.47
C TYR A 72 10.66 14.94 -9.77
N LEU A 73 10.12 14.84 -11.00
CA LEU A 73 9.34 13.68 -11.42
C LEU A 73 10.15 12.39 -11.36
N MET A 74 11.41 12.40 -11.81
CA MET A 74 12.28 11.22 -11.76
C MET A 74 12.50 10.76 -10.32
N GLY A 75 12.83 11.69 -9.42
CA GLY A 75 13.04 11.35 -8.02
C GLY A 75 11.76 10.95 -7.28
N ASN A 76 10.65 11.59 -7.61
CA ASN A 76 9.37 11.36 -6.95
C ASN A 76 8.65 10.11 -7.48
N SER A 77 9.06 9.57 -8.63
CA SER A 77 8.43 8.43 -9.29
C SER A 77 8.31 7.21 -8.37
N LEU A 78 9.35 6.88 -7.60
CA LEU A 78 9.32 5.75 -6.68
C LEU A 78 8.25 5.92 -5.58
N PHE A 79 8.12 7.14 -5.05
CA PHE A 79 7.08 7.46 -4.05
C PHE A 79 5.69 7.48 -4.66
N TYR A 80 5.56 7.88 -5.93
CA TYR A 80 4.31 7.82 -6.67
C TYR A 80 3.87 6.36 -6.92
N PHE A 81 4.79 5.46 -7.26
CA PHE A 81 4.50 4.02 -7.46
C PHE A 81 4.53 3.19 -6.17
N LEU A 82 4.61 3.83 -5.01
CA LEU A 82 4.61 3.16 -3.71
C LEU A 82 3.36 2.28 -3.48
N PRO A 83 2.13 2.70 -3.87
CA PRO A 83 0.95 1.84 -3.74
C PRO A 83 1.05 0.53 -4.52
N PHE A 84 1.70 0.53 -5.69
CA PHE A 84 1.95 -0.71 -6.47
C PHE A 84 2.90 -1.65 -5.74
N LEU A 85 4.00 -1.10 -5.21
CA LEU A 85 5.00 -1.88 -4.48
C LEU A 85 4.40 -2.49 -3.20
N VAL A 86 3.57 -1.73 -2.51
CA VAL A 86 2.86 -2.20 -1.32
C VAL A 86 1.78 -3.21 -1.66
N ALA A 87 1.01 -3.02 -2.73
CA ALA A 87 0.02 -3.99 -3.19
C ALA A 87 0.66 -5.34 -3.52
N PHE A 88 1.82 -5.34 -4.17
CA PHE A 88 2.59 -6.55 -4.47
C PHE A 88 3.03 -7.29 -3.21
N GLY A 89 3.58 -6.60 -2.22
CA GLY A 89 3.98 -7.28 -0.98
C GLY A 89 2.79 -7.69 -0.11
N ALA A 90 1.71 -6.91 -0.12
CA ALA A 90 0.47 -7.24 0.58
C ALA A 90 -0.21 -8.48 -0.01
N SER A 91 -0.26 -8.64 -1.34
CA SER A 91 -0.84 -9.84 -1.98
C SER A 91 -0.08 -11.11 -1.58
N ARG A 92 1.25 -11.03 -1.50
CA ARG A 92 2.10 -12.14 -1.03
C ARG A 92 1.86 -12.47 0.44
N TYR A 93 1.66 -11.47 1.28
CA TYR A 93 1.37 -11.65 2.70
C TYR A 93 -0.03 -12.25 2.93
N PHE A 94 -1.05 -11.71 2.27
CA PHE A 94 -2.44 -12.18 2.39
C PHE A 94 -2.74 -13.45 1.57
N LYS A 95 -1.80 -13.87 0.72
CA LYS A 95 -1.89 -15.03 -0.19
C LYS A 95 -3.05 -14.92 -1.17
N THR A 96 -3.22 -13.74 -1.76
CA THR A 96 -4.24 -13.45 -2.77
C THR A 96 -3.64 -13.39 -4.16
N ASP A 97 -4.51 -13.30 -5.18
CA ASP A 97 -4.04 -13.04 -6.52
C ASP A 97 -3.31 -11.69 -6.61
N THR A 98 -2.05 -11.76 -7.06
CA THR A 98 -1.16 -10.60 -7.12
C THR A 98 -1.52 -9.69 -8.30
N ILE A 99 -2.01 -10.26 -9.40
CA ILE A 99 -2.41 -9.48 -10.58
C ILE A 99 -3.64 -8.64 -10.22
N LEU A 100 -4.64 -9.22 -9.57
CA LEU A 100 -5.84 -8.54 -9.10
C LEU A 100 -5.50 -7.41 -8.11
N SER A 101 -4.60 -7.69 -7.17
CA SER A 101 -4.14 -6.69 -6.19
C SER A 101 -3.45 -5.49 -6.86
N LEU A 102 -2.63 -5.75 -7.89
CA LEU A 102 -1.97 -4.71 -8.68
C LEU A 102 -2.96 -3.91 -9.53
N ILE A 103 -4.00 -4.55 -10.07
CA ILE A 103 -5.08 -3.86 -10.80
C ILE A 103 -5.82 -2.91 -9.86
N LEU A 104 -6.12 -3.32 -8.62
CA LEU A 104 -6.73 -2.43 -7.62
C LEU A 104 -5.84 -1.22 -7.28
N ALA A 105 -4.52 -1.43 -7.18
CA ALA A 105 -3.57 -0.32 -7.03
C ALA A 105 -3.59 0.63 -8.25
N GLY A 106 -3.66 0.06 -9.45
CA GLY A 106 -3.77 0.82 -10.71
C GLY A 106 -5.04 1.67 -10.78
N ILE A 107 -6.17 1.14 -10.35
CA ILE A 107 -7.44 1.88 -10.32
C ILE A 107 -7.34 3.10 -9.38
N MET A 108 -6.69 2.95 -8.22
CA MET A 108 -6.49 4.06 -7.28
C MET A 108 -5.54 5.13 -7.80
N MET A 109 -4.51 4.75 -8.57
CA MET A 109 -3.53 5.67 -9.16
C MET A 109 -3.92 6.17 -10.56
N GLN A 110 -5.10 5.80 -11.05
CA GLN A 110 -5.58 6.20 -12.37
C GLN A 110 -5.66 7.74 -12.43
N PRO A 111 -5.05 8.39 -13.43
CA PRO A 111 -5.07 9.86 -13.54
C PRO A 111 -6.49 10.41 -13.70
N ASP A 112 -7.42 9.63 -14.26
CA ASP A 112 -8.83 10.01 -14.35
C ASP A 112 -9.51 10.09 -12.99
N PHE A 113 -9.13 9.24 -12.03
CA PHE A 113 -9.61 9.33 -10.65
C PHE A 113 -9.12 10.64 -10.02
N ALA A 114 -7.84 10.99 -10.17
CA ALA A 114 -7.29 12.26 -9.69
C ALA A 114 -7.94 13.50 -10.35
N LYS A 115 -8.35 13.40 -11.63
CA LYS A 115 -9.11 14.46 -12.32
C LYS A 115 -10.54 14.61 -11.78
N MET A 116 -11.22 13.51 -11.47
CA MET A 116 -12.55 13.54 -10.85
C MET A 116 -12.49 14.13 -9.44
N VAL A 117 -11.39 13.90 -8.71
CA VAL A 117 -11.13 14.52 -7.41
C VAL A 117 -10.95 16.03 -7.52
N SER A 118 -10.23 16.51 -8.53
CA SER A 118 -9.92 17.94 -8.68
C SER A 118 -11.05 18.78 -9.28
N THR A 119 -12.03 18.17 -9.94
CA THR A 119 -13.19 18.87 -10.52
C THR A 119 -14.28 19.23 -9.50
N GLY A 120 -14.14 18.84 -8.23
CA GLY A 120 -14.94 19.35 -7.11
C GLY A 120 -16.42 18.94 -7.09
N GLY A 121 -16.90 18.24 -8.11
CA GLY A 121 -18.19 17.55 -8.09
C GLY A 121 -18.01 16.22 -7.39
N GLY A 122 -18.52 16.08 -6.16
CA GLY A 122 -18.41 14.86 -5.36
C GLY A 122 -18.60 13.59 -6.20
N ILE A 123 -17.68 12.64 -6.07
CA ILE A 123 -17.75 11.40 -6.82
C ILE A 123 -18.93 10.62 -6.24
N HIS A 124 -20.00 10.44 -7.02
CA HIS A 124 -21.17 9.68 -6.58
C HIS A 124 -21.06 8.25 -7.10
N LEU A 125 -20.88 7.28 -6.20
CA LEU A 125 -21.07 5.87 -6.51
C LEU A 125 -22.44 5.46 -5.97
N PHE A 126 -23.36 5.06 -6.86
CA PHE A 126 -24.72 4.64 -6.50
C PHE A 126 -25.49 5.63 -5.61
N GLY A 127 -25.24 6.94 -5.74
CA GLY A 127 -25.88 7.98 -4.94
C GLY A 127 -25.21 8.27 -3.59
N LEU A 128 -24.16 7.54 -3.20
CA LEU A 128 -23.36 7.83 -2.02
C LEU A 128 -22.18 8.75 -2.37
N PRO A 129 -21.94 9.81 -1.58
CA PRO A 129 -20.77 10.67 -1.76
C PRO A 129 -19.51 9.89 -1.39
N VAL A 130 -18.65 9.68 -2.38
CA VAL A 130 -17.32 9.11 -2.21
C VAL A 130 -16.35 10.26 -2.04
N ALA A 131 -15.56 10.20 -0.97
CA ALA A 131 -14.53 11.18 -0.72
C ALA A 131 -13.55 11.18 -1.89
N ALA A 132 -13.57 12.28 -2.63
CA ALA A 132 -12.68 12.50 -3.74
C ALA A 132 -11.33 12.93 -3.14
N VAL A 133 -10.47 11.95 -2.85
CA VAL A 133 -9.15 12.18 -2.26
C VAL A 133 -8.13 11.44 -3.11
N ASP A 134 -7.03 12.11 -3.46
CA ASP A 134 -5.92 11.46 -4.14
C ASP A 134 -5.18 10.55 -3.16
N TYR A 135 -5.21 9.25 -3.44
CA TYR A 135 -4.59 8.23 -2.59
C TYR A 135 -3.25 7.72 -3.17
N SER A 136 -2.71 8.37 -4.21
CA SER A 136 -1.51 7.92 -4.94
C SER A 136 -0.24 7.85 -4.08
N THR A 137 -0.17 8.60 -2.98
CA THR A 137 0.96 8.56 -2.03
C THR A 137 0.63 7.86 -0.71
N SER A 138 -0.61 7.35 -0.58
CA SER A 138 -1.11 6.77 0.67
C SER A 138 -1.09 5.26 0.62
N LEU A 139 -0.43 4.64 1.60
CA LEU A 139 -0.30 3.18 1.67
C LEU A 139 -1.46 2.50 2.36
N ILE A 140 -2.06 3.19 3.33
CA ILE A 140 -3.12 2.64 4.17
C ILE A 140 -4.34 2.20 3.34
N PRO A 141 -4.85 3.01 2.38
CA PRO A 141 -6.04 2.64 1.64
C PRO A 141 -5.80 1.43 0.73
N ILE A 142 -4.64 1.33 0.07
CA ILE A 142 -4.35 0.17 -0.78
C ILE A 142 -4.22 -1.12 0.03
N LEU A 143 -3.66 -1.05 1.24
CA LEU A 143 -3.56 -2.21 2.13
C LEU A 143 -4.93 -2.70 2.60
N ILE A 144 -5.83 -1.78 2.94
CA ILE A 144 -7.21 -2.12 3.29
C ILE A 144 -7.90 -2.76 2.10
N THR A 145 -7.72 -2.21 0.89
CA THR A 145 -8.30 -2.75 -0.35
C THR A 145 -7.83 -4.19 -0.64
N VAL A 146 -6.53 -4.46 -0.58
CA VAL A 146 -5.98 -5.82 -0.80
C VAL A 146 -6.39 -6.76 0.34
N TRP A 147 -6.51 -6.26 1.57
CA TRP A 147 -7.02 -7.06 2.68
C TRP A 147 -8.48 -7.46 2.47
N VAL A 148 -9.36 -6.51 2.08
CA VAL A 148 -10.76 -6.80 1.74
C VAL A 148 -10.84 -7.80 0.58
N GLN A 149 -10.03 -7.62 -0.47
CA GLN A 149 -9.89 -8.61 -1.55
C GLN A 149 -9.58 -10.00 -1.00
N SER A 150 -8.65 -10.11 -0.03
CA SER A 150 -8.30 -11.39 0.59
C SER A 150 -9.42 -12.05 1.37
N LEU A 151 -10.33 -11.26 1.95
CA LEU A 151 -11.51 -11.79 2.62
C LEU A 151 -12.53 -12.27 1.59
N LEU A 152 -12.75 -11.49 0.52
CA LEU A 152 -13.69 -11.83 -0.55
C LEU A 152 -13.29 -13.13 -1.26
N GLU A 153 -12.02 -13.29 -1.62
CA GLU A 153 -11.52 -14.53 -2.23
C GLU A 153 -11.77 -15.76 -1.34
N LYS A 154 -11.52 -15.64 -0.03
CA LYS A 154 -11.77 -16.72 0.94
C LYS A 154 -13.25 -17.06 1.07
N VAL A 155 -14.13 -16.05 1.07
CA VAL A 155 -15.58 -16.27 1.14
C VAL A 155 -16.10 -16.94 -0.14
N VAL A 156 -15.65 -16.47 -1.30
CA VAL A 156 -16.04 -17.03 -2.60
C VAL A 156 -15.58 -18.49 -2.75
N ASP A 157 -14.32 -18.80 -2.43
CA ASP A 157 -13.84 -20.18 -2.48
C ASP A 157 -14.55 -21.08 -1.45
N SER A 158 -14.95 -20.54 -0.29
CA SER A 158 -15.76 -21.28 0.68
C SER A 158 -17.15 -21.61 0.13
N SER A 159 -17.78 -20.70 -0.62
CA SER A 159 -19.10 -20.91 -1.24
C SER A 159 -19.08 -21.84 -2.45
N ARG A 160 -17.92 -22.05 -3.08
CA ARG A 160 -17.75 -22.97 -4.22
C ARG A 160 -17.52 -24.42 -3.79
N ASN A 161 -17.17 -24.64 -2.53
CA ASN A 161 -16.91 -25.95 -1.94
C ASN A 161 -18.12 -26.51 -1.17
N GLU A 162 -19.28 -25.86 -1.26
CA GLU A 162 -20.59 -26.33 -0.81
C GLU A 162 -21.44 -26.70 -2.04
#